data_AF-A0AAD5KE66-F1
#
_entry.id   AF-A0AAD5KE66-F1
#
_cell.length_a   1.000
_cell.length_b   1.000
_cell.length_c   1.000
_cell.angle_alpha   90.00
_cell.angle_beta   90.00
_cell.angle_gamma   90.00
#
_symmetry.space_group_name_H-M   'P 1'
#
loop_
_entity.id
_entity.type
_entity.pdbx_description
1 polymer ?
#
loop_
_entity_poly.entity_id
_entity_poly.type
_entity_poly.pdbx_seq_one_letter_code
_entity_poly.pdbx_strand_id
1 'polypeptide(L)'
;MTLFAIPALGIIALERIIQTNEIKPLLIAGAVTGGSLILLALGAGLFRFDGAADANFPEWLIDALKQDRKSMLQASAWRSFGFVAAAFVLIFFALKQKISDLVLGLVLLALVTLDIWRVNRPYLNKDSFQENPSASYFAETPADKKIASDKTYFRVLDLSESLTASGRANYRFHSLGGYHGAKLRRYQDLLDNRISFELNDFVTKAQNGTFDFEGIQTINMLNTKYILAGAGEEMVFENPEANGAAWIPKEIIPAKSNQEEIELLEKLQTKTQATVNTAEFGATKAGSGQIKIGFLWSK
;
A
#
# COMPACT_ATOMS: atom_id res chain seq x y z
N MET A 1 -0.50 -5.77 -21.13
CA MET A 1 -1.19 -5.74 -22.44
C MET A 1 -0.92 -4.44 -23.20
N THR A 2 -1.20 -3.26 -22.63
CA THR A 2 -1.01 -1.95 -23.30
C THR A 2 0.45 -1.68 -23.72
N LEU A 3 1.43 -2.05 -22.89
CA LEU A 3 2.86 -1.86 -23.15
C LEU A 3 3.38 -2.64 -24.38
N PHE A 4 2.72 -3.71 -24.79
CA PHE A 4 3.07 -4.49 -25.99
C PHE A 4 2.21 -4.09 -27.19
N ALA A 5 0.91 -3.92 -26.97
CA ALA A 5 -0.05 -3.68 -28.05
C ALA A 5 0.17 -2.32 -28.74
N ILE A 6 0.49 -1.25 -27.99
CA ILE A 6 0.65 0.09 -28.57
C ILE A 6 1.87 0.16 -29.51
N PRO A 7 3.08 -0.28 -29.13
CA PRO A 7 4.21 -0.33 -30.05
C PRO A 7 3.96 -1.21 -31.28
N ALA A 8 3.34 -2.39 -31.09
CA ALA A 8 3.03 -3.30 -32.19
C ALA A 8 2.08 -2.66 -33.23
N LEU A 9 1.01 -2.01 -32.76
CA LEU A 9 0.09 -1.27 -33.63
C LEU A 9 0.78 -0.09 -34.34
N GLY A 10 1.71 0.59 -33.66
CA GLY A 10 2.52 1.65 -34.25
C GLY A 10 3.38 1.17 -35.41
N ILE A 11 4.02 0.01 -35.27
CA ILE A 11 4.85 -0.60 -36.33
C ILE A 11 3.98 -1.02 -37.52
N ILE A 12 2.84 -1.67 -37.27
CA ILE A 12 1.90 -2.07 -38.34
C ILE A 12 1.36 -0.84 -39.07
N ALA A 13 1.04 0.24 -38.34
CA ALA A 13 0.59 1.49 -38.95
C ALA A 13 1.69 2.14 -39.81
N LEU A 14 2.94 2.11 -39.35
CA LEU A 14 4.08 2.61 -40.10
C LEU A 14 4.28 1.82 -41.40
N GLU A 15 4.31 0.48 -41.33
CA GLU A 15 4.41 -0.39 -42.49
C GLU A 15 3.32 -0.07 -43.52
N ARG A 16 2.07 0.01 -43.07
CA ARG A 16 0.93 0.31 -43.93
C ARG A 16 1.06 1.66 -44.62
N ILE A 17 1.42 2.72 -43.89
CA ILE A 17 1.57 4.08 -44.44
C ILE A 17 2.70 4.15 -45.48
N ILE A 18 3.80 3.43 -45.26
CA ILE A 18 4.91 3.35 -46.22
C ILE A 18 4.47 2.60 -47.49
N GLN A 19 3.76 1.47 -47.35
CA GLN A 19 3.25 0.69 -48.50
C GLN A 19 2.20 1.45 -49.33
N THR A 20 1.27 2.15 -48.67
CA THR A 20 0.20 2.90 -49.37
C THR A 20 0.63 4.29 -49.81
N ASN A 21 1.77 4.77 -49.33
CA ASN A 21 2.30 6.12 -49.54
C ASN A 21 1.29 7.24 -49.18
N GLU A 22 0.50 7.04 -48.12
CA GLU A 22 -0.56 7.95 -47.71
C GLU A 22 -0.06 9.00 -46.70
N ILE A 23 -0.06 10.28 -47.11
CA ILE A 23 0.38 11.39 -46.25
C ILE A 23 -0.72 11.83 -45.28
N LYS A 24 -2.01 11.73 -45.65
CA LYS A 24 -3.13 12.22 -44.86
C LYS A 24 -3.21 11.57 -43.46
N PRO A 25 -3.08 10.25 -43.30
CA PRO A 25 -3.06 9.61 -41.99
C PRO A 25 -1.92 10.12 -41.10
N LEU A 26 -0.72 10.31 -41.67
CA LEU A 26 0.44 10.85 -40.95
C LEU A 26 0.15 12.27 -40.45
N LEU A 27 -0.41 13.15 -41.30
CA LEU A 27 -0.78 14.51 -40.92
C LEU A 27 -1.77 14.54 -39.77
N ILE A 28 -2.81 13.70 -39.82
CA ILE A 28 -3.83 13.61 -38.77
C ILE A 28 -3.19 13.11 -37.47
N ALA A 29 -2.42 12.02 -37.51
CA ALA A 29 -1.77 11.46 -36.34
C ALA A 29 -0.78 12.44 -35.70
N GLY A 30 0.02 13.12 -36.52
CA GLY A 30 0.96 14.17 -36.08
C GLY A 30 0.24 15.37 -35.47
N ALA A 31 -0.83 15.85 -36.09
CA ALA A 31 -1.62 16.97 -35.58
C ALA A 31 -2.31 16.65 -34.26
N VAL A 32 -2.93 15.47 -34.14
CA VAL A 32 -3.63 15.04 -32.91
C VAL A 32 -2.62 14.84 -31.78
N THR A 33 -1.54 14.08 -32.03
CA THR A 33 -0.56 13.75 -30.98
C THR A 33 0.28 14.95 -30.61
N GLY A 34 0.85 15.63 -31.59
CA GLY A 34 1.65 16.84 -31.38
C GLY A 34 0.83 17.98 -30.80
N GLY A 35 -0.39 18.17 -31.29
CA GLY A 35 -1.33 19.16 -30.75
C GLY A 35 -1.68 18.89 -29.28
N SER A 36 -1.97 17.64 -28.93
CA SER A 36 -2.22 17.26 -27.53
C SER A 36 -1.02 17.53 -26.63
N LEU A 37 0.20 17.26 -27.10
CA LEU A 37 1.42 17.55 -26.35
C LEU A 37 1.67 19.05 -26.17
N ILE A 38 1.44 19.87 -27.21
CA ILE A 38 1.53 21.33 -27.10
C ILE A 38 0.47 21.85 -26.10
N LEU A 39 -0.77 21.36 -26.18
CA LEU A 39 -1.83 21.72 -25.26
C LEU A 39 -1.47 21.37 -23.81
N LEU A 40 -0.87 20.21 -23.57
CA LEU A 40 -0.38 19.84 -22.24
C LEU A 40 0.79 20.71 -21.78
N ALA A 41 1.73 21.01 -22.68
CA ALA A 41 2.92 21.80 -22.35
C ALA A 41 2.58 23.27 -21.99
N LEU A 42 1.68 23.88 -22.74
CA LEU A 42 1.23 25.27 -22.53
C LEU A 42 0.12 25.36 -21.49
N GLY A 43 -0.81 24.40 -21.52
CA GLY A 43 -1.97 24.32 -20.63
C GLY A 43 -1.68 23.70 -19.27
N ALA A 44 -0.43 23.34 -18.95
CA ALA A 44 -0.08 22.76 -17.65
C ALA A 44 -0.58 23.61 -16.48
N GLY A 45 -0.57 24.94 -16.59
CA GLY A 45 -1.07 25.84 -15.54
C GLY A 45 -2.57 25.74 -15.25
N LEU A 46 -3.35 25.06 -16.10
CA LEU A 46 -4.79 24.83 -15.89
C LEU A 46 -5.05 23.68 -14.90
N PHE A 47 -4.06 22.83 -14.65
CA PHE A 47 -4.18 21.72 -13.70
C PHE A 47 -3.87 22.19 -12.28
N ARG A 48 -4.55 21.55 -11.32
CA ARG A 48 -4.45 21.91 -9.90
C ARG A 48 -3.18 21.39 -9.20
N PHE A 49 -2.64 20.27 -9.69
CA PHE A 49 -1.49 19.56 -9.10
C PHE A 49 -1.58 19.25 -7.59
N ASP A 50 -2.80 19.16 -7.05
CA ASP A 50 -3.05 18.73 -5.67
C ASP A 50 -2.93 17.19 -5.54
N GLY A 51 -2.34 16.73 -4.44
CA GLY A 51 -2.29 15.32 -4.03
C GLY A 51 -3.04 15.08 -2.71
N ALA A 52 -3.58 13.88 -2.51
CA ALA A 52 -4.35 13.55 -1.30
C ALA A 52 -3.52 13.67 0.00
N ALA A 53 -2.22 13.41 -0.07
CA ALA A 53 -1.30 13.54 1.06
C ALA A 53 -0.88 14.99 1.34
N ASP A 54 -1.14 15.93 0.43
CA ASP A 54 -0.67 17.30 0.55
C ASP A 54 -1.29 18.03 1.76
N ALA A 55 -2.48 17.62 2.19
CA ALA A 55 -3.18 18.17 3.36
C ALA A 55 -2.40 18.04 4.68
N ASN A 56 -1.41 17.15 4.73
CA ASN A 56 -0.58 16.91 5.92
C ASN A 56 0.73 17.71 5.91
N PHE A 57 1.00 18.52 4.89
CA PHE A 57 2.23 19.29 4.74
C PHE A 57 2.02 20.79 5.01
N PRO A 58 3.06 21.52 5.43
CA PRO A 58 2.99 22.98 5.55
C PRO A 58 2.81 23.64 4.17
N GLU A 59 2.12 24.77 4.14
CA GLU A 59 1.70 25.47 2.92
C GLU A 59 2.86 25.78 1.95
N TRP A 60 4.00 26.25 2.46
CA TRP A 60 5.18 26.54 1.64
C TRP A 60 5.71 25.31 0.87
N LEU A 61 5.57 24.11 1.45
CA LEU A 61 5.99 22.86 0.82
C LEU A 61 4.98 22.44 -0.25
N ILE A 62 3.69 22.63 0.01
CA ILE A 62 2.62 22.34 -0.97
C ILE A 62 2.83 23.17 -2.23
N ASP A 63 3.12 24.47 -2.10
CA ASP A 63 3.36 25.35 -3.25
C ASP A 63 4.58 24.92 -4.06
N ALA A 64 5.68 24.57 -3.38
CA ALA A 64 6.88 24.04 -4.02
C ALA A 64 6.59 22.72 -4.77
N LEU A 65 5.82 21.80 -4.16
CA LEU A 65 5.42 20.54 -4.78
C LEU A 65 4.54 20.76 -6.01
N LYS A 66 3.59 21.70 -5.96
CA LYS A 66 2.75 22.06 -7.12
C LYS A 66 3.58 22.62 -8.26
N GLN A 67 4.51 23.51 -7.96
CA GLN A 67 5.42 24.07 -8.96
C GLN A 67 6.28 22.98 -9.59
N ASP A 68 6.81 22.06 -8.79
CA ASP A 68 7.62 20.95 -9.28
C ASP A 68 6.81 20.02 -10.19
N ARG A 69 5.62 19.56 -9.74
CA ARG A 69 4.71 18.71 -10.54
C ARG A 69 4.30 19.38 -11.86
N LYS A 70 4.02 20.68 -11.84
CA LYS A 70 3.76 21.46 -13.06
C LYS A 70 4.96 21.42 -14.00
N SER A 71 6.16 21.69 -13.47
CA SER A 71 7.39 21.70 -14.26
C SER A 71 7.67 20.32 -14.87
N MET A 72 7.41 19.25 -14.13
CA MET A 72 7.57 17.86 -14.60
C MET A 72 6.63 17.55 -15.78
N LEU A 73 5.35 17.96 -15.70
CA LEU A 73 4.40 17.81 -16.80
C LEU A 73 4.87 18.58 -18.04
N GLN A 74 5.24 19.86 -17.88
CA GLN A 74 5.69 20.70 -18.99
C GLN A 74 6.96 20.17 -19.65
N ALA A 75 7.96 19.80 -18.86
CA ALA A 75 9.21 19.24 -19.35
C ALA A 75 8.97 17.92 -20.11
N SER A 76 8.09 17.07 -19.58
CA SER A 76 7.72 15.81 -20.23
C SER A 76 6.97 16.05 -21.54
N ALA A 77 6.02 16.98 -21.57
CA ALA A 77 5.24 17.29 -22.77
C ALA A 77 6.11 17.88 -23.88
N TRP A 78 7.00 18.83 -23.57
CA TRP A 78 7.93 19.40 -24.55
C TRP A 78 8.92 18.39 -25.10
N ARG A 79 9.46 17.52 -24.24
CA ARG A 79 10.37 16.45 -24.65
C ARG A 79 9.66 15.48 -25.59
N SER A 80 8.49 14.97 -25.20
CA SER A 80 7.69 14.08 -26.04
C SER A 80 7.32 14.73 -27.36
N PHE A 81 6.99 16.04 -27.36
CA PHE A 81 6.73 16.78 -28.59
C PHE A 81 7.94 16.78 -29.53
N GLY A 82 9.14 17.00 -29.00
CA GLY A 82 10.37 16.94 -29.79
C GLY A 82 10.59 15.58 -30.47
N PHE A 83 10.40 14.47 -29.73
CA PHE A 83 10.51 13.12 -30.30
C PHE A 83 9.43 12.82 -31.34
N VAL A 84 8.17 13.20 -31.08
CA VAL A 84 7.06 13.03 -32.02
C VAL A 84 7.26 13.87 -33.28
N ALA A 85 7.72 15.13 -33.15
CA ALA A 85 8.01 16.00 -34.29
C ALA A 85 9.16 15.44 -35.15
N ALA A 86 10.22 14.94 -34.52
CA ALA A 86 11.33 14.30 -35.23
C ALA A 86 10.88 13.04 -35.98
N ALA A 87 10.10 12.16 -35.33
CA ALA A 87 9.54 10.97 -35.98
C ALA A 87 8.61 11.35 -37.15
N PHE A 88 7.75 12.35 -36.97
CA PHE A 88 6.86 12.86 -38.01
C PHE A 88 7.65 13.33 -39.25
N VAL A 89 8.69 14.15 -39.06
CA VAL A 89 9.53 14.66 -40.16
C VAL A 89 10.23 13.52 -40.89
N LEU A 90 10.76 12.54 -40.15
CA LEU A 90 11.41 11.36 -40.74
C LEU A 90 10.45 10.56 -41.61
N ILE A 91 9.27 10.22 -41.10
CA ILE A 91 8.26 9.46 -41.86
C ILE A 91 7.79 10.28 -43.06
N PHE A 92 7.57 11.59 -42.90
CA PHE A 92 7.16 12.47 -43.99
C PHE A 92 8.19 12.50 -45.14
N PHE A 93 9.49 12.55 -44.83
CA PHE A 93 10.55 12.50 -45.83
C PHE A 93 10.68 11.13 -46.51
N ALA A 94 10.42 10.04 -45.78
CA ALA A 94 10.35 8.71 -46.40
C ALA A 94 9.20 8.61 -47.41
N LEU A 95 8.01 9.10 -47.06
CA LEU A 95 6.85 9.15 -47.99
C LEU A 95 7.11 10.04 -49.22
N LYS A 96 7.94 11.08 -49.07
CA LYS A 96 8.40 11.92 -50.18
C LYS A 96 9.59 11.34 -50.94
N GLN A 97 9.97 10.08 -50.67
CA GLN A 97 11.07 9.37 -51.33
C GLN A 97 12.41 10.12 -51.21
N LYS A 98 12.61 10.88 -50.12
CA LYS A 98 13.85 11.63 -49.83
C LYS A 98 14.86 10.80 -49.05
N ILE A 99 14.40 9.75 -48.37
CA ILE A 99 15.22 8.78 -47.63
C ILE A 99 14.70 7.37 -47.92
N SER A 100 15.57 6.37 -47.78
CA SER A 100 15.20 4.95 -47.95
C SER A 100 14.55 4.37 -46.69
N ASP A 101 13.75 3.31 -46.86
CA ASP A 101 13.07 2.62 -45.76
C ASP A 101 14.05 2.06 -44.72
N LEU A 102 15.24 1.61 -45.16
CA LEU A 102 16.29 1.15 -44.26
C LEU A 102 16.81 2.30 -43.36
N VAL A 103 17.03 3.48 -43.95
CA VAL A 103 17.48 4.66 -43.19
C VAL A 103 16.38 5.10 -42.21
N LEU A 104 15.12 5.11 -42.64
CA LEU A 104 13.99 5.40 -41.77
C LEU A 104 13.97 4.44 -40.57
N GLY A 105 14.06 3.13 -40.80
CA GLY A 105 14.03 2.11 -39.75
C GLY A 105 15.17 2.26 -38.74
N LEU A 106 16.41 2.47 -39.21
CA LEU A 106 17.57 2.64 -38.34
C LEU A 106 17.49 3.92 -37.50
N VAL A 107 17.06 5.04 -38.10
CA VAL A 107 16.95 6.30 -37.38
C VAL A 107 15.80 6.26 -36.37
N LEU A 108 14.65 5.67 -36.72
CA LEU A 108 13.56 5.48 -35.77
C LEU A 108 13.96 4.56 -34.61
N LEU A 109 14.69 3.47 -34.88
CA LEU A 109 15.20 2.59 -33.84
C LEU A 109 16.13 3.34 -32.87
N ALA A 110 17.05 4.15 -33.41
CA ALA A 110 17.92 4.98 -32.60
C ALA A 110 17.13 6.01 -31.77
N LEU A 111 16.15 6.66 -32.38
CA LEU A 111 15.30 7.67 -31.74
C LEU A 111 14.49 7.09 -30.57
N VAL A 112 13.87 5.92 -30.77
CA VAL A 112 13.14 5.19 -29.72
C VAL A 112 14.09 4.74 -28.61
N THR A 113 15.26 4.21 -28.97
CA THR A 113 16.27 3.78 -27.98
C THR A 113 16.75 4.94 -27.12
N LEU A 114 17.01 6.10 -27.73
CA LEU A 114 17.42 7.31 -27.02
C LEU A 114 16.32 7.83 -26.08
N ASP A 115 15.06 7.78 -26.50
CA ASP A 115 13.93 8.17 -25.64
C ASP A 115 13.82 7.26 -24.42
N ILE A 116 13.77 5.94 -24.64
CA ILE A 116 13.68 4.94 -23.58
C ILE A 116 14.88 5.04 -22.63
N TRP A 117 16.09 5.16 -23.15
CA TRP A 117 17.29 5.27 -22.32
C TRP A 117 17.26 6.52 -21.45
N ARG A 118 16.89 7.68 -22.02
CA ARG A 118 16.83 8.93 -21.28
C ARG A 118 15.77 8.92 -20.19
N VAL A 119 14.61 8.31 -20.45
CA VAL A 119 13.54 8.17 -19.46
C VAL A 119 13.93 7.19 -18.36
N ASN A 120 14.56 6.06 -18.69
CA ASN A 120 14.83 5.00 -17.73
C ASN A 120 16.07 5.24 -16.87
N ARG A 121 17.07 5.99 -17.37
CA ARG A 121 18.35 6.20 -16.66
C ARG A 121 18.19 6.78 -15.24
N PRO A 122 17.31 7.74 -14.95
CA PRO A 122 17.09 8.21 -13.59
C PRO A 122 16.52 7.12 -12.65
N TYR A 123 15.71 6.19 -13.18
CA TYR A 123 15.09 5.11 -12.39
C TYR A 123 16.00 3.89 -12.20
N LEU A 124 16.86 3.60 -13.18
CA LEU A 124 17.84 2.51 -13.16
C LEU A 124 19.25 3.12 -13.21
N ASN A 125 19.75 3.54 -12.05
CA ASN A 125 21.05 4.18 -11.89
C ASN A 125 21.95 3.35 -10.95
N LYS A 126 23.15 3.84 -10.65
CA LYS A 126 24.12 3.11 -9.81
C LYS A 126 23.59 2.80 -8.41
N ASP A 127 22.72 3.67 -7.88
CA ASP A 127 22.13 3.51 -6.55
C ASP A 127 21.02 2.44 -6.55
N SER A 128 20.45 2.13 -7.71
CA SER A 128 19.50 1.02 -7.89
C SER A 128 20.16 -0.36 -7.71
N PHE A 129 21.49 -0.46 -7.72
CA PHE A 129 22.25 -1.71 -7.58
C PHE A 129 22.93 -1.83 -6.20
N GLN A 130 22.44 -1.12 -5.18
CA GLN A 130 22.85 -1.28 -3.80
C GLN A 130 22.14 -2.47 -3.14
N GLU A 131 22.62 -2.92 -1.97
CA GLU A 131 21.98 -3.99 -1.19
C GLU A 131 20.49 -3.71 -1.01
N ASN A 132 19.67 -4.76 -1.14
CA ASN A 132 18.22 -4.67 -1.14
C ASN A 132 17.73 -3.84 0.07
N PRO A 133 17.09 -2.67 -0.13
CA PRO A 133 16.58 -1.84 0.97
C PRO A 133 15.66 -2.62 1.91
N SER A 134 15.02 -3.68 1.42
CA SER A 134 14.23 -4.62 2.22
C SER A 134 15.07 -5.34 3.29
N ALA A 135 16.35 -5.63 3.05
CA ALA A 135 17.22 -6.24 4.06
C ALA A 135 17.45 -5.29 5.24
N SER A 136 17.63 -3.99 4.97
CA SER A 136 17.71 -2.97 6.01
C SER A 136 16.35 -2.77 6.70
N TYR A 137 15.26 -2.74 5.94
CA TYR A 137 13.92 -2.61 6.51
C TYR A 137 13.55 -3.80 7.39
N PHE A 138 13.90 -5.03 7.02
CA PHE A 138 13.65 -6.21 7.86
C PHE A 138 14.82 -6.56 8.79
N ALA A 139 15.81 -5.69 8.97
CA ALA A 139 16.92 -5.95 9.90
C ALA A 139 16.39 -6.17 11.32
N GLU A 140 16.99 -7.10 12.07
CA GLU A 140 16.59 -7.39 13.44
C GLU A 140 16.94 -6.23 14.37
N THR A 141 15.96 -5.79 15.16
CA THR A 141 16.11 -4.68 16.12
C THR A 141 16.37 -5.19 17.55
N PRO A 142 16.89 -4.36 18.47
CA PRO A 142 16.93 -4.69 19.89
C PRO A 142 15.57 -5.09 20.47
N ALA A 143 14.49 -4.41 20.07
CA ALA A 143 13.14 -4.78 20.45
C ALA A 143 12.75 -6.20 20.00
N ASP A 144 13.07 -6.54 18.74
CA ASP A 144 12.83 -7.88 18.20
C ASP A 144 13.55 -8.94 19.04
N LYS A 145 14.81 -8.69 19.42
CA LYS A 145 15.59 -9.63 20.24
C LYS A 145 14.98 -9.87 21.61
N LYS A 146 14.50 -8.81 22.26
CA LYS A 146 13.81 -8.91 23.56
C LYS A 146 12.54 -9.74 23.45
N ILE A 147 11.69 -9.48 22.46
CA ILE A 147 10.46 -10.25 22.24
C ILE A 147 10.80 -11.70 21.86
N ALA A 148 11.79 -11.92 21.00
CA ALA A 148 12.21 -13.25 20.55
C ALA A 148 12.79 -14.12 21.66
N SER A 149 13.14 -13.56 22.83
CA SER A 149 13.53 -14.34 24.00
C SER A 149 12.35 -15.13 24.59
N ASP A 150 11.12 -14.62 24.44
CA ASP A 150 9.90 -15.33 24.81
C ASP A 150 9.54 -16.37 23.72
N LYS A 151 9.43 -17.64 24.13
CA LYS A 151 9.08 -18.76 23.26
C LYS A 151 7.63 -19.23 23.40
N THR A 152 6.83 -18.52 24.20
CA THR A 152 5.41 -18.81 24.38
C THR A 152 4.60 -18.34 23.17
N TYR A 153 3.32 -18.73 23.11
CA TYR A 153 2.42 -18.28 22.05
C TYR A 153 1.77 -16.95 22.45
N PHE A 154 2.14 -15.88 21.77
CA PHE A 154 1.64 -14.52 21.98
C PHE A 154 1.44 -13.78 20.67
N ARG A 155 0.70 -12.67 20.73
CA ARG A 155 0.65 -11.67 19.68
C ARG A 155 1.38 -10.39 20.05
N VAL A 156 1.88 -9.70 19.02
CA VAL A 156 2.56 -8.41 19.11
C VAL A 156 1.70 -7.33 18.46
N LEU A 157 1.58 -6.19 19.11
CA LEU A 157 0.94 -5.00 18.56
C LEU A 157 2.00 -3.93 18.31
N ASP A 158 2.21 -3.57 17.05
CA ASP A 158 3.16 -2.55 16.65
C ASP A 158 2.47 -1.19 16.47
N LEU A 159 2.85 -0.22 17.30
CA LEU A 159 2.35 1.16 17.29
C LEU A 159 3.20 2.07 16.40
N SER A 160 4.37 1.62 15.94
CA SER A 160 5.26 2.41 15.09
C SER A 160 4.80 2.44 13.63
N GLU A 161 3.90 1.52 13.25
CA GLU A 161 3.32 1.42 11.91
C GLU A 161 1.78 1.38 12.00
N SER A 162 1.10 1.58 10.87
CA SER A 162 -0.36 1.47 10.82
C SER A 162 -0.82 0.04 11.09
N LEU A 163 -1.80 -0.12 11.99
CA LEU A 163 -2.38 -1.42 12.37
C LEU A 163 -2.85 -2.27 11.19
N THR A 164 -3.26 -1.67 10.08
CA THR A 164 -3.80 -2.38 8.91
C THR A 164 -2.86 -2.41 7.71
N ALA A 165 -1.72 -1.73 7.81
CA ALA A 165 -0.73 -1.65 6.74
C ALA A 165 0.68 -2.10 7.18
N SER A 166 0.88 -2.45 8.46
CA SER A 166 2.19 -2.86 8.96
C SER A 166 2.62 -4.21 8.39
N GLY A 167 3.91 -4.34 8.13
CA GLY A 167 4.53 -5.55 7.60
C GLY A 167 5.69 -6.06 8.45
N ARG A 168 6.32 -5.18 9.24
CA ARG A 168 7.56 -5.50 9.96
C ARG A 168 7.35 -6.52 11.07
N ALA A 169 6.43 -6.26 12.01
CA ALA A 169 6.15 -7.19 13.11
C ALA A 169 5.68 -8.56 12.60
N ASN A 170 4.88 -8.59 11.52
CA ASN A 170 4.36 -9.81 10.89
C ASN A 170 5.48 -10.71 10.34
N TYR A 171 6.63 -10.12 10.00
CA TYR A 171 7.78 -10.88 9.48
C TYR A 171 8.41 -11.79 10.54
N ARG A 172 8.31 -11.43 11.84
CA ARG A 172 8.95 -12.16 12.94
C ARG A 172 7.99 -12.77 13.96
N PHE A 173 6.83 -12.15 14.14
CA PHE A 173 5.91 -12.49 15.22
C PHE A 173 4.48 -12.60 14.71
N HIS A 174 3.63 -13.25 15.51
CA HIS A 174 2.18 -13.20 15.28
C HIS A 174 1.70 -11.78 15.60
N SER A 175 1.56 -10.93 14.60
CA SER A 175 1.06 -9.58 14.81
C SER A 175 -0.45 -9.59 15.03
N LEU A 176 -0.93 -8.69 15.89
CA LEU A 176 -2.35 -8.39 15.99
C LEU A 176 -2.84 -7.75 14.69
N GLY A 177 -2.04 -6.87 14.09
CA GLY A 177 -2.35 -6.14 12.88
C GLY A 177 -1.79 -6.77 11.60
N GLY A 178 -1.78 -5.97 10.55
CA GLY A 178 -1.10 -6.25 9.30
C GLY A 178 -1.94 -6.05 8.05
N TYR A 179 -1.25 -5.94 6.92
CA TYR A 179 -1.89 -5.92 5.60
C TYR A 179 -2.23 -7.33 5.12
N HIS A 180 -3.50 -7.52 4.71
CA HIS A 180 -3.93 -8.74 4.02
C HIS A 180 -4.97 -8.37 2.95
N GLY A 181 -4.76 -8.82 1.70
CA GLY A 181 -5.59 -8.46 0.55
C GLY A 181 -7.03 -9.00 0.62
N ALA A 182 -7.28 -10.04 1.43
CA ALA A 182 -8.60 -10.61 1.68
C ALA A 182 -8.87 -10.70 3.20
N LYS A 183 -9.05 -9.56 3.87
CA LYS A 183 -9.33 -9.51 5.30
C LYS A 183 -10.79 -9.89 5.59
N LEU A 184 -11.03 -10.67 6.65
CA LEU A 184 -12.38 -11.04 7.08
C LEU A 184 -13.17 -9.79 7.51
N ARG A 185 -14.40 -9.63 7.00
CA ARG A 185 -15.28 -8.50 7.35
C ARG A 185 -15.50 -8.37 8.86
N ARG A 186 -15.77 -9.48 9.57
CA ARG A 186 -15.95 -9.48 11.04
C ARG A 186 -14.72 -8.94 11.79
N TYR A 187 -13.51 -9.19 11.28
CA TYR A 187 -12.30 -8.67 11.89
C TYR A 187 -12.11 -7.18 11.57
N GLN A 188 -12.45 -6.74 10.36
CA GLN A 188 -12.47 -5.32 10.02
C GLN A 188 -13.49 -4.55 10.88
N ASP A 189 -14.66 -5.13 11.15
CA ASP A 189 -15.67 -4.51 12.03
C ASP A 189 -15.14 -4.40 13.47
N LEU A 190 -14.44 -5.41 13.97
CA LEU A 190 -13.78 -5.37 15.29
C LEU A 190 -12.69 -4.28 15.35
N LEU A 191 -11.92 -4.13 14.28
CA LEU A 191 -10.90 -3.10 14.15
C LEU A 191 -11.50 -1.69 14.20
N ASP A 192 -12.51 -1.45 13.37
CA ASP A 192 -13.09 -0.12 13.17
C ASP A 192 -13.96 0.32 14.35
N ASN A 193 -14.66 -0.62 15.00
CA ASN A 193 -15.61 -0.27 16.07
C ASN A 193 -15.05 -0.44 17.48
N ARG A 194 -13.94 -1.16 17.68
CA ARG A 194 -13.39 -1.42 19.02
C ARG A 194 -11.89 -1.20 19.13
N ILE A 195 -11.09 -1.99 18.41
CA ILE A 195 -9.63 -1.98 18.60
C ILE A 195 -9.04 -0.59 18.35
N SER A 196 -9.51 0.14 17.34
CA SER A 196 -9.01 1.50 17.06
C SER A 196 -9.31 2.48 18.20
N PHE A 197 -10.48 2.38 18.85
CA PHE A 197 -10.85 3.24 19.98
C PHE A 197 -10.05 2.89 21.25
N GLU A 198 -9.97 1.59 21.58
CA GLU A 198 -9.14 1.11 22.71
C GLU A 198 -7.68 1.53 22.54
N LEU A 199 -7.14 1.40 21.33
CA LEU A 199 -5.77 1.79 21.03
C LEU A 199 -5.54 3.30 21.18
N ASN A 200 -6.45 4.13 20.65
CA ASN A 200 -6.33 5.58 20.75
C ASN A 200 -6.38 6.05 22.22
N ASP A 201 -7.29 5.49 23.02
CA ASP A 201 -7.39 5.80 24.45
C ASP A 201 -6.14 5.34 25.21
N PHE A 202 -5.68 4.10 24.96
CA PHE A 202 -4.45 3.57 25.55
C PHE A 202 -3.23 4.43 25.23
N VAL A 203 -3.02 4.80 23.96
CA VAL A 203 -1.90 5.65 23.54
C VAL A 203 -1.98 7.03 24.19
N THR A 204 -3.17 7.62 24.27
CA THR A 204 -3.37 8.93 24.94
C THR A 204 -3.00 8.86 26.41
N LYS A 205 -3.44 7.82 27.13
CA LYS A 205 -3.09 7.61 28.54
C LYS A 205 -1.59 7.32 28.72
N ALA A 206 -1.00 6.51 27.84
CA ALA A 206 0.42 6.16 27.88
C ALA A 206 1.32 7.40 27.68
N GLN A 207 0.94 8.32 26.79
CA GLN A 207 1.62 9.60 26.61
C GLN A 207 1.59 10.48 27.87
N ASN A 208 0.55 10.33 28.70
CA ASN A 208 0.44 10.99 30.00
C ASN A 208 1.12 10.21 31.14
N GLY A 209 1.82 9.11 30.84
CA GLY A 209 2.56 8.29 31.80
C GLY A 209 1.78 7.12 32.41
N THR A 210 0.54 6.86 31.95
CA THR A 210 -0.31 5.80 32.49
C THR A 210 -0.54 4.71 31.45
N PHE A 211 -0.05 3.50 31.72
CA PHE A 211 -0.26 2.33 30.87
C PHE A 211 -1.50 1.54 31.33
N ASP A 212 -2.66 1.89 30.76
CA ASP A 212 -3.95 1.28 31.10
C ASP A 212 -4.20 -0.03 30.34
N PHE A 213 -3.51 -1.10 30.75
CA PHE A 213 -3.66 -2.43 30.14
C PHE A 213 -5.03 -3.08 30.42
N GLU A 214 -5.73 -2.66 31.47
CA GLU A 214 -7.08 -3.15 31.77
C GLU A 214 -8.13 -2.56 30.81
N GLY A 215 -7.90 -1.34 30.30
CA GLY A 215 -8.82 -0.66 29.37
C GLY A 215 -8.88 -1.25 27.95
N ILE A 216 -7.90 -2.08 27.56
CA ILE A 216 -7.78 -2.63 26.19
C ILE A 216 -8.32 -4.06 26.09
N GLN A 217 -9.54 -4.28 26.59
CA GLN A 217 -10.17 -5.60 26.71
C GLN A 217 -10.22 -6.39 25.38
N THR A 218 -10.59 -5.75 24.27
CA THR A 218 -10.64 -6.37 22.94
C THR A 218 -9.25 -6.78 22.47
N ILE A 219 -8.21 -6.00 22.77
CA ILE A 219 -6.82 -6.33 22.46
C ILE A 219 -6.31 -7.49 23.35
N ASN A 220 -6.73 -7.52 24.63
CA ASN A 220 -6.38 -8.56 25.60
C ASN A 220 -6.95 -9.92 25.22
N MET A 221 -8.21 -9.99 24.79
CA MET A 221 -8.84 -11.23 24.36
C MET A 221 -8.23 -11.85 23.10
N LEU A 222 -7.47 -11.07 22.34
CA LEU A 222 -6.74 -11.50 21.15
C LEU A 222 -5.30 -11.94 21.45
N ASN A 223 -4.95 -12.15 22.73
CA ASN A 223 -3.66 -12.63 23.21
C ASN A 223 -2.48 -11.70 22.87
N THR A 224 -2.70 -10.39 22.93
CA THR A 224 -1.66 -9.40 22.67
C THR A 224 -0.80 -9.19 23.91
N LYS A 225 0.38 -9.83 23.95
CA LYS A 225 1.29 -9.78 25.10
C LYS A 225 2.31 -8.66 24.99
N TYR A 226 2.78 -8.34 23.79
CA TYR A 226 3.80 -7.30 23.60
C TYR A 226 3.24 -6.14 22.80
N ILE A 227 3.48 -4.92 23.27
CA ILE A 227 3.19 -3.68 22.57
C ILE A 227 4.53 -3.01 22.25
N LEU A 228 4.75 -2.72 20.97
CA LEU A 228 5.97 -2.15 20.44
C LEU A 228 5.75 -0.69 20.05
N ALA A 229 6.59 0.23 20.53
CA ALA A 229 6.53 1.65 20.16
C ALA A 229 7.71 2.12 19.31
N GLY A 230 8.66 1.24 19.00
CA GLY A 230 9.86 1.56 18.22
C GLY A 230 10.90 0.45 18.24
N ALA A 231 12.10 0.70 17.71
CA ALA A 231 13.14 -0.33 17.54
C ALA A 231 13.98 -0.62 18.81
N GLY A 232 13.95 0.26 19.82
CA GLY A 232 14.72 0.13 21.05
C GLY A 232 14.17 -0.94 22.00
N GLU A 233 15.04 -1.56 22.79
CA GLU A 233 14.64 -2.59 23.77
C GLU A 233 13.70 -2.04 24.86
N GLU A 234 13.91 -0.77 25.22
CA GLU A 234 13.10 0.03 26.14
C GLU A 234 11.71 0.38 25.59
N MET A 235 11.50 0.26 24.27
CA MET A 235 10.23 0.53 23.59
C MET A 235 9.33 -0.71 23.47
N VAL A 236 9.66 -1.77 24.21
CA VAL A 236 8.87 -3.01 24.31
C VAL A 236 8.17 -3.05 25.66
N PHE A 237 6.84 -2.99 25.62
CA PHE A 237 5.97 -3.04 26.78
C PHE A 237 5.28 -4.41 26.84
N GLU A 238 5.36 -5.06 28.00
CA GLU A 238 4.66 -6.32 28.25
C GLU A 238 3.29 -6.02 28.86
N ASN A 239 2.24 -6.56 28.24
CA ASN A 239 0.86 -6.46 28.67
C ASN A 239 0.53 -7.62 29.63
N PRO A 240 0.40 -7.36 30.95
CA PRO A 240 0.07 -8.41 31.93
C PRO A 240 -1.40 -8.86 31.82
N GLU A 241 -2.25 -8.11 31.11
CA GLU A 241 -3.68 -8.35 31.03
C GLU A 241 -4.10 -9.22 29.84
N ALA A 242 -3.16 -9.71 29.02
CA ALA A 242 -3.45 -10.62 27.93
C ALA A 242 -4.17 -11.91 28.42
N ASN A 243 -5.26 -12.29 27.76
CA ASN A 243 -6.08 -13.43 28.20
C ASN A 243 -5.41 -14.80 27.93
N GLY A 244 -4.30 -14.82 27.20
CA GLY A 244 -3.63 -16.04 26.77
C GLY A 244 -4.18 -16.58 25.44
N ALA A 245 -3.56 -17.67 24.97
CA ALA A 245 -3.88 -18.30 23.68
C ALA A 245 -5.34 -18.77 23.55
N ALA A 246 -5.95 -19.12 24.68
CA ALA A 246 -7.34 -19.49 24.81
C ALA A 246 -7.82 -19.14 26.23
N TRP A 247 -9.08 -18.69 26.34
CA TRP A 247 -9.71 -18.33 27.61
C TRP A 247 -11.14 -18.87 27.66
N ILE A 248 -11.64 -19.14 28.86
CA ILE A 248 -12.96 -19.72 29.10
C ILE A 248 -13.81 -18.72 29.88
N PRO A 249 -14.89 -18.17 29.30
CA PRO A 249 -15.78 -17.27 30.02
C PRO A 249 -16.57 -18.02 31.10
N LYS A 250 -16.75 -17.36 32.25
CA LYS A 250 -17.66 -17.75 33.32
C LYS A 250 -19.11 -17.36 33.02
N GLU A 251 -19.31 -16.35 32.18
CA GLU A 251 -20.62 -15.82 31.82
C GLU A 251 -20.69 -15.50 30.32
N ILE A 252 -21.83 -15.81 29.69
CA ILE A 252 -22.14 -15.41 28.31
C ILE A 252 -23.23 -14.35 28.37
N ILE A 253 -22.93 -13.14 27.91
CA ILE A 253 -23.86 -12.02 27.82
C ILE A 253 -24.59 -12.10 26.46
N PRO A 254 -25.90 -12.31 26.43
CA PRO A 254 -26.64 -12.45 25.18
C PRO A 254 -26.77 -11.10 24.46
N ALA A 255 -26.51 -11.11 23.15
CA ALA A 255 -26.83 -10.02 22.24
C ALA A 255 -28.00 -10.43 21.32
N LYS A 256 -28.79 -9.46 20.86
CA LYS A 256 -29.93 -9.65 19.94
C LYS A 256 -29.57 -9.36 18.49
N SER A 257 -28.41 -8.75 18.23
CA SER A 257 -27.90 -8.47 16.89
C SER A 257 -26.37 -8.39 16.87
N ASN A 258 -25.77 -8.50 15.67
CA ASN A 258 -24.33 -8.34 15.49
C ASN A 258 -23.81 -6.96 15.92
N GLN A 259 -24.64 -5.91 15.77
CA GLN A 259 -24.31 -4.56 16.22
C GLN A 259 -24.24 -4.49 17.75
N GLU A 260 -25.26 -5.03 18.43
CA GLU A 260 -25.29 -5.09 19.90
C GLU A 260 -24.14 -5.94 20.45
N GLU A 261 -23.78 -7.03 19.77
CA GLU A 261 -22.65 -7.90 20.15
C GLU A 261 -21.32 -7.12 20.12
N ILE A 262 -21.06 -6.35 19.07
CA ILE A 262 -19.89 -5.47 18.99
C ILE A 262 -19.97 -4.37 20.05
N GLU A 263 -21.15 -3.83 20.33
CA GLU A 263 -21.35 -2.79 21.36
C GLU A 263 -21.06 -3.26 22.78
N LEU A 264 -21.44 -4.49 23.11
CA LEU A 264 -21.20 -5.06 24.43
C LEU A 264 -19.71 -5.21 24.75
N LEU A 265 -18.84 -5.37 23.74
CA LEU A 265 -17.38 -5.47 23.94
C LEU A 265 -16.78 -4.28 24.68
N GLU A 266 -17.40 -3.09 24.61
CA GLU A 266 -16.95 -1.90 25.33
C GLU A 266 -16.98 -2.05 26.87
N LYS A 267 -17.92 -2.87 27.36
CA LYS A 267 -18.19 -3.02 28.80
C LYS A 267 -17.81 -4.41 29.31
N LEU A 268 -17.36 -5.28 28.41
CA LEU A 268 -17.16 -6.69 28.68
C LEU A 268 -15.83 -6.93 29.40
N GLN A 269 -15.85 -7.71 30.47
CA GLN A 269 -14.62 -8.19 31.10
C GLN A 269 -14.16 -9.48 30.41
N THR A 270 -13.33 -9.36 29.38
CA THR A 270 -13.02 -10.47 28.47
C THR A 270 -12.32 -11.66 29.12
N LYS A 271 -11.72 -11.52 30.32
CA LYS A 271 -11.18 -12.66 31.08
C LYS A 271 -12.26 -13.59 31.65
N THR A 272 -13.47 -13.08 31.87
CA THR A 272 -14.55 -13.79 32.58
C THR A 272 -15.86 -13.80 31.81
N GLN A 273 -16.04 -12.94 30.83
CA GLN A 273 -17.26 -12.77 30.08
C GLN A 273 -16.98 -12.92 28.58
N ALA A 274 -17.95 -13.46 27.86
CA ALA A 274 -18.03 -13.39 26.40
C ALA A 274 -19.44 -12.96 26.01
N THR A 275 -19.63 -12.55 24.76
CA THR A 275 -20.96 -12.25 24.22
C THR A 275 -21.25 -13.12 23.00
N VAL A 276 -22.54 -13.35 22.74
CA VAL A 276 -23.01 -14.11 21.57
C VAL A 276 -24.30 -13.51 21.03
N ASN A 277 -24.39 -13.34 19.72
CA ASN A 277 -25.67 -13.06 19.06
C ASN A 277 -26.60 -14.28 19.13
N THR A 278 -27.50 -14.27 20.12
CA THR A 278 -28.46 -15.36 20.36
C THR A 278 -29.56 -15.47 19.30
N ALA A 279 -29.80 -14.43 18.51
CA ALA A 279 -30.77 -14.49 17.41
C ALA A 279 -30.23 -15.34 16.24
N GLU A 280 -28.91 -15.31 16.02
CA GLU A 280 -28.23 -16.11 14.98
C GLU A 280 -27.81 -17.49 15.50
N PHE A 281 -27.26 -17.56 16.73
CA PHE A 281 -26.61 -18.76 17.26
C PHE A 281 -27.40 -19.49 18.35
N GLY A 282 -28.55 -18.95 18.78
CA GLY A 282 -29.34 -19.51 19.88
C GLY A 282 -28.71 -19.26 21.26
N ALA A 283 -29.39 -19.74 22.31
CA ALA A 283 -28.93 -19.56 23.68
C ALA A 283 -27.71 -20.45 23.97
N THR A 284 -26.60 -19.82 24.39
CA THR A 284 -25.35 -20.51 24.77
C THR A 284 -25.13 -20.35 26.27
N LYS A 285 -24.76 -21.44 26.95
CA LYS A 285 -24.42 -21.40 28.38
C LYS A 285 -22.91 -21.27 28.56
N ALA A 286 -22.50 -20.43 29.50
CA ALA A 286 -21.13 -20.47 30.02
C ALA A 286 -20.90 -21.76 30.82
N GLY A 287 -19.66 -22.24 30.92
CA GLY A 287 -19.39 -23.43 31.72
C GLY A 287 -17.98 -24.01 31.57
N SER A 288 -17.76 -25.11 32.30
CA SER A 288 -16.54 -25.92 32.24
C SER A 288 -16.71 -27.12 31.29
N GLY A 289 -15.67 -27.42 30.54
CA GLY A 289 -15.60 -28.59 29.67
C GLY A 289 -14.16 -29.05 29.52
N GLN A 290 -13.95 -30.33 29.17
CA GLN A 290 -12.63 -30.82 28.79
C GLN A 290 -12.49 -30.72 27.27
N ILE A 291 -11.57 -29.87 26.80
CA ILE A 291 -11.20 -29.82 25.40
C ILE A 291 -10.06 -30.84 25.21
N LYS A 292 -10.37 -31.95 24.55
CA LYS A 292 -9.34 -32.90 24.13
C LYS A 292 -8.75 -32.38 22.82
N ILE A 293 -7.64 -31.66 22.92
CA ILE A 293 -6.92 -31.17 21.74
C ILE A 293 -6.32 -32.39 21.04
N GLY A 294 -7.01 -32.89 20.01
CA GLY A 294 -6.44 -33.86 19.09
C GLY A 294 -5.38 -33.16 18.24
N PHE A 295 -4.13 -33.61 18.30
CA PHE A 295 -3.10 -33.17 17.36
C PHE A 295 -3.56 -33.55 15.95
N LEU A 296 -4.03 -32.56 15.18
CA LEU A 296 -4.44 -32.73 13.78
C LEU A 296 -3.28 -32.58 12.79
N TRP A 297 -2.03 -32.63 13.25
CA TRP A 297 -0.85 -32.59 12.41
C TRP A 297 0.07 -33.77 12.73
N SER A 298 -0.31 -34.95 12.24
CA SER A 298 0.66 -35.94 11.78
C SER A 298 0.48 -36.12 10.27
N LYS A 299 1.20 -35.31 9.50
CA LYS A 299 1.90 -35.66 8.24
C LYS A 299 2.42 -34.38 7.58
#